data_AF-A0A847PRI0-F1
#
_entry.id   AF-A0A847PRI0-F1
#
_cell.length_a   1.000
_cell.length_b   1.000
_cell.length_c   1.000
_cell.angle_alpha   90.00
_cell.angle_beta   90.00
_cell.angle_gamma   90.00
#
_symmetry.space_group_name_H-M   'P 1'
#
loop_
_entity.id
_entity.type
_entity.pdbx_description
1 polymer ?
#
loop_
_entity_poly.entity_id
_entity_poly.type
_entity_poly.pdbx_seq_one_letter_code
_entity_poly.pdbx_strand_id
1 'polypeptide(L)'
;MKKVLVELNEKEFEMIIAFRQIFMNENEVIEVDHIDKYNYEEYIGKTVKVIGDVYLGGLGLTKIPINFTEVGGSFYCCDNKLTSLEGAPEKVGSDFYCSNNQLTTLEGCPKEVGGGFYCYKNKLTSLVGAPTKVGGRFACYNNKLTSLEGAPKYVGGSFDCSNNQLDIPTFIGGEFEY
;
A
#
# COMPACT_ATOMS: atom_id res chain seq x y z
N MET A 1 -19.56 -4.35 -45.90
CA MET A 1 -19.66 -5.63 -45.14
C MET A 1 -20.72 -5.45 -44.07
N LYS A 2 -21.77 -6.28 -44.06
CA LYS A 2 -22.78 -6.26 -42.98
C LYS A 2 -22.21 -6.95 -41.75
N LYS A 3 -22.19 -6.26 -40.60
CA LYS A 3 -21.88 -6.86 -39.30
C LYS A 3 -23.02 -7.82 -38.96
N VAL A 4 -22.72 -9.11 -38.82
CA VAL A 4 -23.65 -10.08 -38.25
C VAL A 4 -23.50 -9.98 -36.75
N LEU A 5 -24.54 -9.51 -36.06
CA LEU A 5 -24.66 -9.61 -34.62
C LEU A 5 -25.17 -11.02 -34.32
N VAL A 6 -24.38 -11.80 -33.59
CA VAL A 6 -24.82 -13.08 -33.05
C VAL A 6 -25.43 -12.76 -31.68
N GLU A 7 -26.74 -12.97 -31.53
CA GLU A 7 -27.40 -12.93 -30.22
C GLU A 7 -27.16 -14.26 -29.52
N LEU A 8 -26.56 -14.20 -28.33
CA LEU A 8 -26.29 -15.36 -27.49
C LEU A 8 -27.48 -15.63 -26.57
N ASN A 9 -27.78 -16.90 -26.31
CA ASN A 9 -28.79 -17.25 -25.31
C ASN A 9 -28.23 -17.19 -23.88
N GLU A 10 -29.09 -17.13 -22.87
CA GLU A 10 -28.68 -17.06 -21.44
C GLU A 10 -27.69 -18.16 -21.06
N LYS A 11 -27.86 -19.37 -21.58
CA LYS A 11 -26.99 -20.51 -21.24
C LYS A 11 -25.60 -20.36 -21.86
N GLU A 12 -25.51 -19.84 -23.08
CA GLU A 12 -24.26 -19.49 -23.74
C GLU A 12 -23.58 -18.31 -23.04
N PHE A 13 -24.36 -17.34 -22.55
CA PHE A 13 -23.85 -16.21 -21.77
C PHE A 13 -23.28 -16.67 -20.42
N GLU A 14 -24.01 -17.49 -19.68
CA GLU A 14 -23.54 -18.13 -18.43
C GLU A 14 -22.33 -19.03 -18.68
N MET A 15 -22.30 -19.77 -19.81
CA MET A 15 -21.15 -20.58 -20.18
C MET A 15 -19.93 -19.72 -20.54
N ILE A 16 -20.10 -18.57 -21.19
CA ILE A 16 -19.01 -17.60 -21.46
C ILE A 16 -18.51 -16.96 -20.16
N ILE A 17 -19.40 -16.62 -19.22
CA ILE A 17 -19.06 -16.11 -17.89
C ILE A 17 -18.24 -17.18 -17.12
N ALA A 18 -18.71 -18.42 -17.10
CA ALA A 18 -18.03 -19.54 -16.47
C ALA A 18 -16.69 -19.87 -17.13
N PHE A 19 -16.61 -19.84 -18.47
CA PHE A 19 -15.33 -20.00 -19.18
C PHE A 19 -14.38 -18.84 -18.89
N ARG A 20 -14.85 -17.60 -18.80
CA ARG A 20 -14.04 -16.46 -18.34
C ARG A 20 -13.51 -16.71 -16.93
N GLN A 21 -14.35 -17.18 -16.01
CA GLN A 21 -13.93 -17.51 -14.64
C GLN A 21 -12.91 -18.66 -14.60
N ILE A 22 -13.00 -19.65 -15.51
CA ILE A 22 -12.05 -20.77 -15.61
C ILE A 22 -10.71 -20.36 -16.25
N PHE A 23 -10.70 -19.37 -17.15
CA PHE A 23 -9.49 -18.86 -17.81
C PHE A 23 -8.84 -17.67 -17.10
N MET A 24 -9.54 -16.99 -16.18
CA MET A 24 -8.92 -16.05 -15.25
C MET A 24 -8.08 -16.87 -14.29
N ASN A 25 -6.80 -16.99 -14.61
CA ASN A 25 -5.83 -17.64 -13.77
C ASN A 25 -5.88 -16.91 -12.41
N GLU A 26 -6.11 -17.61 -11.31
CA GLU A 26 -6.12 -17.00 -9.95
C GLU A 26 -4.77 -16.31 -9.60
N ASN A 27 -3.77 -16.45 -10.47
CA ASN A 27 -2.45 -15.86 -10.42
C ASN A 27 -2.17 -14.80 -11.52
N GLU A 28 -3.18 -14.37 -12.30
CA GLU A 28 -2.97 -13.33 -13.32
C GLU A 28 -2.70 -11.98 -12.64
N VAL A 29 -1.49 -11.45 -12.87
CA VAL A 29 -1.10 -10.11 -12.44
C VAL A 29 -1.43 -9.15 -13.58
N ILE A 30 -2.34 -8.22 -13.32
CA ILE A 30 -2.68 -7.17 -14.28
C ILE A 30 -1.62 -6.06 -14.17
N GLU A 31 -1.00 -5.69 -15.28
CA GLU A 31 -0.05 -4.58 -15.33
C GLU A 31 -0.74 -3.33 -15.89
N VAL A 32 -0.62 -2.20 -15.18
CA VAL A 32 -1.22 -0.91 -15.56
C VAL A 32 -0.26 0.24 -15.32
N ASP A 33 -0.46 1.34 -16.06
CA ASP A 33 0.42 2.52 -15.95
C ASP A 33 0.23 3.28 -14.64
N HIS A 34 -1.02 3.45 -14.18
CA HIS A 34 -1.36 4.15 -12.95
C HIS A 34 -2.74 3.70 -12.44
N ILE A 35 -2.98 3.88 -11.14
CA ILE A 35 -4.31 3.75 -10.54
C ILE A 35 -4.62 5.03 -9.79
N ASP A 36 -5.84 5.55 -9.93
CA ASP A 36 -6.29 6.72 -9.19
C ASP A 36 -7.78 6.61 -8.81
N LYS A 37 -8.31 7.68 -8.22
CA LYS A 37 -9.70 7.78 -7.80
C LYS A 37 -10.75 7.55 -8.90
N TYR A 38 -10.38 7.62 -10.18
CA TYR A 38 -11.30 7.47 -11.30
C TYR A 38 -11.36 6.04 -11.83
N ASN A 39 -10.32 5.22 -11.62
CA ASN A 39 -10.24 3.88 -12.19
C ASN A 39 -10.03 2.76 -11.15
N TYR A 40 -9.73 3.06 -9.88
CA TYR A 40 -9.41 2.02 -8.89
C TYR A 40 -10.53 0.98 -8.71
N GLU A 41 -11.80 1.35 -8.93
CA GLU A 41 -12.94 0.46 -8.80
C GLU A 41 -12.89 -0.70 -9.81
N GLU A 42 -12.26 -0.51 -10.97
CA GLU A 42 -12.08 -1.55 -12.00
C GLU A 42 -11.16 -2.68 -11.54
N TYR A 43 -10.36 -2.44 -10.49
CA TYR A 43 -9.32 -3.35 -10.02
C TYR A 43 -9.62 -3.97 -8.65
N ILE A 44 -10.80 -3.69 -8.07
CA ILE A 44 -11.19 -4.23 -6.76
C ILE A 44 -11.12 -5.76 -6.78
N GLY A 45 -10.43 -6.32 -5.77
CA GLY A 45 -10.21 -7.76 -5.61
C GLY A 45 -9.21 -8.39 -6.57
N LYS A 46 -8.64 -7.62 -7.51
CA LYS A 46 -7.66 -8.12 -8.48
C LYS A 46 -6.24 -7.97 -7.95
N THR A 47 -5.33 -8.76 -8.51
CA THR A 47 -3.89 -8.66 -8.29
C THR A 47 -3.25 -7.77 -9.35
N VAL A 48 -2.61 -6.68 -8.95
CA VAL A 48 -2.18 -5.62 -9.87
C VAL A 48 -0.74 -5.19 -9.61
N LYS A 49 0.02 -5.05 -10.69
CA LYS A 49 1.30 -4.34 -10.74
C LYS A 49 1.10 -2.97 -11.39
N VAL A 50 1.64 -1.92 -10.79
CA VAL A 50 1.53 -0.56 -11.33
C VAL A 50 2.90 -0.04 -11.72
N ILE A 51 3.06 0.41 -12.97
CA ILE A 51 4.34 0.92 -13.47
C ILE A 51 4.64 2.30 -12.87
N GLY A 52 3.63 3.18 -12.84
CA GLY A 52 3.71 4.53 -12.30
C GLY A 52 3.12 4.63 -10.89
N ASP A 53 2.37 5.69 -10.65
CA ASP A 53 1.86 6.06 -9.33
C ASP A 53 0.48 5.46 -9.03
N VAL A 54 0.17 5.34 -7.74
CA VAL A 54 -1.14 4.95 -7.21
C VAL A 54 -1.71 6.05 -6.32
N TYR A 55 -2.86 6.60 -6.67
CA TYR A 55 -3.53 7.71 -5.96
C TYR A 55 -4.86 7.28 -5.33
N LEU A 56 -4.80 6.76 -4.10
CA LEU A 56 -5.95 6.30 -3.30
C LEU A 56 -6.22 7.19 -2.06
N GLY A 57 -5.62 8.37 -1.99
CA GLY A 57 -5.78 9.27 -0.85
C GLY A 57 -7.15 9.95 -0.79
N GLY A 58 -7.69 10.16 0.43
CA GLY A 58 -8.92 10.95 0.63
C GLY A 58 -10.23 10.30 0.16
N LEU A 59 -10.25 8.99 -0.05
CA LEU A 59 -11.41 8.26 -0.58
C LEU A 59 -12.34 7.70 0.51
N GLY A 60 -11.99 7.87 1.78
CA GLY A 60 -12.75 7.35 2.91
C GLY A 60 -12.63 5.83 3.07
N LEU A 61 -11.61 5.22 2.48
CA LEU A 61 -11.36 3.78 2.51
C LEU A 61 -11.13 3.29 3.95
N THR A 62 -11.70 2.13 4.27
CA THR A 62 -11.43 1.40 5.53
C THR A 62 -10.40 0.29 5.33
N LYS A 63 -10.19 -0.15 4.08
CA LYS A 63 -9.16 -1.08 3.63
C LYS A 63 -8.72 -0.72 2.20
N ILE A 64 -7.52 -1.12 1.80
CA ILE A 64 -7.09 -1.05 0.40
C ILE A 64 -7.84 -2.16 -0.36
N PRO A 65 -8.63 -1.85 -1.41
CA PRO A 65 -9.53 -2.83 -2.01
C PRO A 65 -8.90 -3.64 -3.16
N ILE A 66 -7.61 -3.42 -3.45
CA ILE A 66 -6.84 -4.03 -4.54
C ILE A 66 -5.64 -4.76 -3.91
N ASN A 67 -5.22 -5.88 -4.50
CA ASN A 67 -4.02 -6.60 -4.07
C ASN A 67 -2.84 -6.15 -4.94
N PHE A 68 -2.07 -5.16 -4.46
CA PHE A 68 -0.92 -4.67 -5.21
C PHE A 68 0.30 -5.60 -5.01
N THR A 69 1.02 -5.90 -6.09
CA THR A 69 2.29 -6.65 -6.01
C THR A 69 3.47 -5.70 -5.90
N GLU A 70 3.67 -4.86 -6.92
CA GLU A 70 4.73 -3.86 -7.01
C GLU A 70 4.16 -2.56 -7.59
N VAL A 71 4.70 -1.43 -7.11
CA VAL A 71 4.40 -0.09 -7.63
C VAL A 71 5.71 0.61 -7.96
N GLY A 72 5.93 0.93 -9.24
CA GLY A 72 7.18 1.56 -9.69
C GLY A 72 7.31 3.02 -9.28
N GLY A 73 6.18 3.73 -9.16
CA GLY A 73 6.12 5.11 -8.68
C GLY A 73 5.87 5.22 -7.18
N SER A 74 5.15 6.27 -6.80
CA SER A 74 4.72 6.56 -5.43
C SER A 74 3.32 5.98 -5.16
N PHE A 75 3.09 5.57 -3.91
CA PHE A 75 1.82 5.04 -3.45
C PHE A 75 1.18 5.98 -2.42
N TYR A 76 0.06 6.60 -2.77
CA TYR A 76 -0.66 7.55 -1.94
C TYR A 76 -1.94 6.91 -1.40
N CYS A 77 -1.98 6.62 -0.09
CA CYS A 77 -3.18 6.15 0.61
C CYS A 77 -3.49 6.98 1.86
N CYS A 78 -2.97 8.21 1.92
CA CYS A 78 -3.18 9.14 3.02
C CYS A 78 -4.64 9.62 3.14
N ASP A 79 -5.00 10.16 4.30
CA ASP A 79 -6.30 10.80 4.55
C ASP A 79 -7.50 9.85 4.35
N ASN A 80 -7.35 8.60 4.83
CA ASN A 80 -8.40 7.59 4.79
C ASN A 80 -8.79 7.16 6.22
N LYS A 81 -9.52 6.05 6.34
CA LYS A 81 -9.90 5.42 7.61
C LYS A 81 -9.27 4.03 7.75
N LEU A 82 -8.12 3.80 7.11
CA LEU A 82 -7.46 2.50 7.09
C LEU A 82 -7.05 2.06 8.50
N THR A 83 -7.29 0.80 8.82
CA THR A 83 -6.87 0.15 10.08
C THR A 83 -5.71 -0.83 9.88
N SER A 84 -5.49 -1.29 8.64
CA SER A 84 -4.34 -2.09 8.21
C SER A 84 -3.86 -1.61 6.83
N LEU A 85 -2.67 -2.05 6.42
CA LEU A 85 -2.13 -1.84 5.08
C LEU A 85 -2.22 -3.11 4.22
N GLU A 86 -3.06 -4.07 4.61
CA GLU A 86 -3.34 -5.25 3.79
C GLU A 86 -3.80 -4.83 2.39
N GLY A 87 -3.19 -5.42 1.36
CA GLY A 87 -3.39 -5.05 -0.04
C GLY A 87 -2.38 -4.02 -0.58
N ALA A 88 -1.61 -3.33 0.27
CA ALA A 88 -0.50 -2.49 -0.18
C ALA A 88 0.59 -3.30 -0.90
N PRO A 89 1.38 -2.68 -1.79
CA PRO A 89 2.43 -3.39 -2.53
C PRO A 89 3.56 -3.88 -1.62
N GLU A 90 4.22 -4.96 -2.02
CA GLU A 90 5.41 -5.46 -1.31
C GLU A 90 6.63 -4.55 -1.52
N LYS A 91 6.68 -3.86 -2.67
CA LYS A 91 7.76 -2.96 -3.07
C LYS A 91 7.25 -1.69 -3.74
N VAL A 92 7.87 -0.56 -3.37
CA VAL A 92 7.55 0.77 -3.92
C VAL A 92 8.83 1.42 -4.42
N GLY A 93 8.85 1.85 -5.68
CA GLY A 93 10.04 2.44 -6.31
C GLY A 93 10.35 3.86 -5.81
N SER A 94 9.33 4.61 -5.39
CA SER A 94 9.46 5.97 -4.86
C SER A 94 8.91 6.08 -3.43
N ASP A 95 8.03 7.04 -3.16
CA ASP A 95 7.51 7.33 -1.82
C ASP A 95 6.26 6.51 -1.46
N PHE A 96 6.11 6.12 -0.20
CA PHE A 96 4.90 5.50 0.34
C PHE A 96 4.24 6.40 1.40
N TYR A 97 3.04 6.90 1.10
CA TYR A 97 2.28 7.80 1.96
C TYR A 97 1.05 7.10 2.54
N CYS A 98 1.06 6.87 3.86
CA CYS A 98 -0.07 6.30 4.62
C CYS A 98 -0.46 7.15 5.84
N SER A 99 -0.08 8.43 5.84
CA SER A 99 -0.40 9.38 6.92
C SER A 99 -1.90 9.65 7.06
N ASN A 100 -2.31 10.16 8.22
CA ASN A 100 -3.71 10.49 8.53
C ASN A 100 -4.67 9.30 8.33
N ASN A 101 -4.38 8.19 8.99
CA ASN A 101 -5.22 6.99 9.02
C ASN A 101 -5.50 6.57 10.47
N GLN A 102 -5.99 5.35 10.67
CA GLN A 102 -6.26 4.77 12.00
C GLN A 102 -5.37 3.56 12.29
N LEU A 103 -4.21 3.47 11.65
CA LEU A 103 -3.29 2.34 11.77
C LEU A 103 -2.78 2.21 13.21
N THR A 104 -2.80 0.98 13.72
CA THR A 104 -2.22 0.62 15.04
C THR A 104 -0.91 -0.16 14.91
N THR A 105 -0.68 -0.79 13.76
CA THR A 105 0.57 -1.46 13.35
C THR A 105 0.93 -1.05 11.92
N LEU A 106 2.14 -1.40 11.48
CA LEU A 106 2.55 -1.25 10.09
C LEU A 106 2.53 -2.58 9.32
N GLU A 107 1.85 -3.59 9.86
CA GLU A 107 1.67 -4.86 9.15
C GLU A 107 0.95 -4.66 7.81
N GLY A 108 1.44 -5.36 6.79
CA GLY A 108 0.98 -5.22 5.40
C GLY A 108 1.64 -4.08 4.62
N CYS A 109 2.48 -3.23 5.23
CA CYS A 109 3.20 -2.22 4.46
C CYS A 109 4.29 -2.83 3.56
N PRO A 110 4.79 -2.07 2.56
CA PRO A 110 5.91 -2.50 1.73
C PRO A 110 7.13 -2.89 2.57
N LYS A 111 7.88 -3.91 2.12
CA LYS A 111 9.14 -4.30 2.76
C LYS A 111 10.29 -3.39 2.34
N GLU A 112 10.27 -2.93 1.09
CA GLU A 112 11.27 -2.03 0.52
C GLU A 112 10.60 -0.80 -0.10
N VAL A 113 11.11 0.38 0.26
CA VAL A 113 10.66 1.66 -0.25
C VAL A 113 11.88 2.43 -0.77
N GLY A 114 11.91 2.73 -2.07
CA GLY A 114 13.03 3.42 -2.71
C GLY A 114 13.19 4.87 -2.25
N GLY A 115 12.08 5.55 -1.97
CA GLY A 115 12.02 6.89 -1.41
C GLY A 115 11.74 6.90 0.09
N GLY A 116 10.94 7.85 0.54
CA GLY A 116 10.51 8.01 1.92
C GLY A 116 9.24 7.22 2.28
N PHE A 117 9.12 6.89 3.56
CA PHE A 117 7.96 6.24 4.14
C PHE A 117 7.31 7.16 5.17
N TYR A 118 6.05 7.53 4.92
CA TYR A 118 5.35 8.56 5.68
C TYR A 118 4.09 7.97 6.34
N CYS A 119 4.19 7.69 7.64
CA CYS A 119 3.12 7.07 8.45
C CYS A 119 2.68 7.94 9.64
N TYR A 120 3.00 9.23 9.61
CA TYR A 120 2.66 10.19 10.66
C TYR A 120 1.14 10.38 10.83
N LYS A 121 0.72 10.84 12.01
CA LYS A 121 -0.71 11.05 12.36
C LYS A 121 -1.54 9.76 12.21
N ASN A 122 -1.09 8.70 12.89
CA ASN A 122 -1.79 7.43 13.04
C ASN A 122 -1.97 7.11 14.54
N LYS A 123 -2.25 5.86 14.89
CA LYS A 123 -2.40 5.38 16.28
C LYS A 123 -1.34 4.32 16.61
N LEU A 124 -0.19 4.34 15.94
CA LEU A 124 0.87 3.34 16.09
C LEU A 124 1.42 3.35 17.52
N THR A 125 1.56 2.16 18.13
CA THR A 125 2.17 1.99 19.46
C THR A 125 3.59 1.41 19.41
N SER A 126 3.93 0.76 18.30
CA SER A 126 5.28 0.34 17.93
C SER A 126 5.47 0.50 16.42
N LEU A 127 6.70 0.26 15.93
CA LEU A 127 7.00 0.24 14.50
C LEU A 127 7.05 -1.20 13.95
N VAL A 128 6.57 -2.18 14.72
CA VAL A 128 6.48 -3.57 14.24
C VAL A 128 5.69 -3.62 12.93
N GLY A 129 6.28 -4.30 11.94
CA GLY A 129 5.76 -4.40 10.59
C GLY A 129 6.30 -3.38 9.61
N ALA A 130 7.03 -2.33 10.06
CA ALA A 130 7.61 -1.30 9.20
C ALA A 130 8.50 -1.88 8.06
N PRO A 131 8.76 -1.10 6.99
CA PRO A 131 9.69 -1.52 5.96
C PRO A 131 11.06 -1.82 6.55
N THR A 132 11.74 -2.84 6.02
CA THR A 132 13.10 -3.16 6.47
C THR A 132 14.11 -2.14 5.94
N LYS A 133 13.87 -1.61 4.74
CA LYS A 133 14.70 -0.62 4.05
C LYS A 133 13.86 0.53 3.51
N VAL A 134 14.27 1.74 3.86
CA VAL A 134 13.72 3.00 3.34
C VAL A 134 14.87 3.82 2.76
N GLY A 135 14.84 4.11 1.47
CA GLY A 135 15.92 4.83 0.79
C GLY A 135 15.99 6.32 1.14
N GLY A 136 14.89 6.91 1.57
CA GLY A 136 14.77 8.31 1.96
C GLY A 136 14.36 8.49 3.43
N ARG A 137 13.48 9.46 3.68
CA ARG A 137 13.00 9.81 5.03
C ARG A 137 12.04 8.76 5.59
N PHE A 138 12.21 8.39 6.85
CA PHE A 138 11.19 7.68 7.62
C PHE A 138 10.49 8.64 8.59
N ALA A 139 9.21 8.95 8.34
CA ALA A 139 8.45 9.91 9.15
C ALA A 139 7.27 9.23 9.86
N CYS A 140 7.39 9.06 11.18
CA CYS A 140 6.40 8.43 12.06
C CYS A 140 5.91 9.35 13.20
N TYR A 141 6.12 10.66 13.07
CA TYR A 141 5.71 11.64 14.08
C TYR A 141 4.18 11.69 14.32
N ASN A 142 3.76 12.23 15.46
CA ASN A 142 2.35 12.28 15.88
C ASN A 142 1.68 10.88 15.91
N ASN A 143 2.29 9.95 16.63
CA ASN A 143 1.74 8.63 16.90
C ASN A 143 1.66 8.40 18.42
N LYS A 144 1.53 7.14 18.86
CA LYS A 144 1.51 6.75 20.27
C LYS A 144 2.67 5.80 20.60
N LEU A 145 3.80 5.93 19.89
CA LEU A 145 4.95 5.05 20.05
C LEU A 145 5.50 5.21 21.47
N THR A 146 5.71 4.09 22.16
CA THR A 146 6.39 4.04 23.47
C THR A 146 7.83 3.52 23.36
N SER A 147 8.14 2.83 22.26
CA SER A 147 9.48 2.41 21.86
C SER A 147 9.63 2.54 20.34
N LEU A 148 10.86 2.38 19.84
CA LEU A 148 11.16 2.28 18.41
C LEU A 148 11.32 0.82 17.95
N GLU A 149 10.82 -0.13 18.74
CA GLU A 149 10.82 -1.54 18.37
C GLU A 149 10.14 -1.74 17.00
N GLY A 150 10.83 -2.46 16.12
CA GLY A 150 10.38 -2.71 14.75
C GLY A 150 10.74 -1.60 13.76
N ALA A 151 11.46 -0.55 14.16
CA ALA A 151 11.96 0.47 13.23
C ALA A 151 12.73 -0.15 12.05
N PRO A 152 12.73 0.51 10.87
CA PRO A 152 13.53 0.07 9.74
C PRO A 152 14.99 -0.17 10.11
N LYS A 153 15.60 -1.19 9.49
CA LYS A 153 17.02 -1.50 9.67
C LYS A 153 17.91 -0.46 8.98
N TYR A 154 17.42 0.07 7.86
CA TYR A 154 18.11 1.08 7.07
C TYR A 154 17.15 2.22 6.71
N VAL A 155 17.60 3.45 6.97
CA VAL A 155 16.95 4.69 6.54
C VAL A 155 18.02 5.57 5.89
N GLY A 156 17.91 5.80 4.59
CA GLY A 156 18.89 6.58 3.82
C GLY A 156 18.76 8.10 3.98
N GLY A 157 17.76 8.57 4.72
CA GLY A 157 17.55 9.97 5.05
C GLY A 157 17.23 10.19 6.52
N SER A 158 16.43 11.22 6.82
CA SER A 158 16.08 11.53 8.21
C SER A 158 15.08 10.53 8.80
N PHE A 159 15.19 10.29 10.10
CA PHE A 159 14.22 9.55 10.89
C PHE A 159 13.53 10.51 11.86
N ASP A 160 12.22 10.68 11.71
CA ASP A 160 11.44 11.62 12.51
C ASP A 160 10.32 10.90 13.28
N CYS A 161 10.53 10.76 14.59
CA CYS A 161 9.58 10.20 15.55
C CYS A 161 9.09 11.25 16.56
N SER A 162 9.18 12.54 16.25
CA SER A 162 8.70 13.61 17.13
C SER A 162 7.22 13.43 17.53
N ASN A 163 6.82 14.01 18.66
CA ASN A 163 5.45 13.94 19.17
C ASN A 163 4.93 12.49 19.32
N ASN A 164 5.73 11.65 19.98
CA ASN A 164 5.36 10.32 20.45
C ASN A 164 5.50 10.24 21.98
N GLN A 165 5.25 9.08 22.58
CA GLN A 165 5.32 8.82 24.02
C GLN A 165 6.56 7.99 24.38
N LEU A 166 7.68 8.26 23.70
CA LEU A 166 8.92 7.51 23.87
C LEU A 166 9.51 7.75 25.26
N ASP A 167 9.77 6.68 26.00
CA ASP A 167 10.49 6.75 27.27
C ASP A 167 12.00 6.60 27.02
N ILE A 168 12.79 7.50 27.60
CA ILE A 168 14.13 7.86 27.11
C ILE A 168 15.28 6.94 27.63
N PRO A 169 15.07 5.70 28.13
CA PRO A 169 16.17 4.75 28.14
C PRO A 169 16.00 3.56 27.19
N THR A 170 14.83 3.36 26.56
CA THR A 170 14.57 2.14 25.75
C THR A 170 14.80 2.33 24.24
N PHE A 171 15.77 3.17 23.86
CA PHE A 171 16.17 3.29 22.46
C PHE A 171 16.82 1.98 21.99
N ILE A 172 16.02 1.14 21.33
CA ILE A 172 16.46 0.00 20.55
C ILE A 172 16.00 0.28 19.12
N GLY A 173 16.86 0.86 18.27
CA GLY A 173 16.52 1.11 16.86
C GLY A 173 17.71 1.48 15.98
N GLY A 174 17.75 0.87 14.79
CA GLY A 174 18.40 1.26 13.51
C GLY A 174 19.88 1.68 13.50
N GLU A 175 20.67 1.14 12.57
CA GLU A 175 21.92 1.81 12.16
C GLU A 175 21.56 3.04 11.31
N PHE A 176 21.84 4.24 11.82
CA PHE A 176 21.68 5.49 11.09
C PHE A 176 23.05 5.88 10.53
N GLU A 177 23.23 5.82 9.21
CA GLU A 177 24.41 6.39 8.58
C GLU A 177 24.27 7.92 8.58
N TYR A 178 25.28 8.61 9.12
CA TYR A 178 25.39 10.07 9.16
C TYR A 178 26.06 10.61 7.90
#